data_AF-A0A377PVI9-F1
#
_entry.id   AF-A0A377PVI9-F1
#
_cell.length_a   1.000
_cell.length_b   1.000
_cell.length_c   1.000
_cell.angle_alpha   90.00
_cell.angle_beta   90.00
_cell.angle_gamma   90.00
#
_symmetry.space_group_name_H-M   'P 1'
#
loop_
_entity.id
_entity.type
_entity.pdbx_description
1 polymer ?
#
loop_
_entity_poly.entity_id
_entity_poly.type
_entity_poly.pdbx_seq_one_letter_code
_entity_poly.pdbx_strand_id
1 'polypeptide(L)'
;MKNKIIREIKRPFRQLITKCGFGKPTRMSDNEINHDKELYTKLNNDPRFEIRSEYEWICRDDKYAENGSIMDSSYFIQDIWGARKVFLNKPKIHYDVGSLVVGFIAHLLSMNQRVVLIDVRAMNNDFDTDFINNYRHGLSNTGGGGVLAISNQMPPT
;
A
#
# COMPACT_ATOMS: atom_id res chain seq x y z
N MET A 1 27.98 17.14 -31.89
CA MET A 1 28.34 15.91 -31.12
C MET A 1 27.66 15.81 -29.75
N LYS A 2 27.67 16.85 -28.89
CA LYS A 2 27.05 16.83 -27.55
C LYS A 2 25.58 16.38 -27.52
N ASN A 3 24.75 16.84 -28.45
CA ASN A 3 23.32 16.49 -28.50
C ASN A 3 23.06 15.02 -28.88
N LYS A 4 23.98 14.39 -29.62
CA LYS A 4 23.86 12.97 -30.01
C LYS A 4 24.13 12.06 -28.81
N ILE A 5 25.13 12.41 -28.00
CA ILE A 5 25.50 11.70 -26.76
C ILE A 5 24.39 11.85 -25.71
N ILE A 6 23.85 13.05 -25.51
CA ILE A 6 22.72 13.27 -24.58
C ILE A 6 21.49 12.46 -25.01
N ARG A 7 21.23 12.37 -26.32
CA ARG A 7 20.12 11.58 -26.85
C ARG A 7 20.34 10.07 -26.65
N GLU A 8 21.55 9.59 -26.86
CA GLU A 8 21.95 8.19 -26.63
C GLU A 8 21.89 7.81 -25.14
N ILE A 9 22.25 8.71 -24.22
CA ILE A 9 22.15 8.48 -22.77
C ILE A 9 20.69 8.50 -22.30
N LYS A 10 19.85 9.39 -22.85
CA LYS A 10 18.43 9.48 -22.49
C LYS A 10 17.58 8.38 -23.14
N ARG A 11 18.04 7.76 -24.22
CA ARG A 11 17.32 6.72 -24.97
C ARG A 11 17.04 5.45 -24.15
N PRO A 12 18.00 4.85 -23.41
CA PRO A 12 17.72 3.69 -22.56
C PRO A 12 16.79 4.04 -21.40
N PHE A 13 16.89 5.23 -20.80
CA PHE A 13 15.94 5.69 -19.77
C PHE A 13 14.51 5.83 -20.31
N ARG A 14 14.37 6.41 -21.51
CA ARG A 14 13.05 6.56 -22.15
C ARG A 14 12.47 5.21 -22.59
N GLN A 15 13.34 4.28 -22.99
CA GLN A 15 12.97 2.90 -23.32
C GLN A 15 12.66 2.06 -22.08
N LEU A 16 13.27 2.32 -20.92
CA LEU A 16 12.97 1.64 -19.66
C LEU A 16 11.55 2.02 -19.18
N ILE A 17 11.20 3.30 -19.27
CA ILE A 17 9.86 3.83 -18.97
C ILE A 17 8.79 3.28 -19.93
N THR A 18 9.15 2.92 -21.16
CA THR A 18 8.20 2.43 -22.18
C THR A 18 8.21 0.90 -22.39
N LYS A 19 9.27 0.18 -21.99
CA LYS A 19 9.37 -1.29 -22.07
C LYS A 19 8.84 -1.99 -20.82
N CYS A 20 9.01 -1.41 -19.65
CA CYS A 20 8.16 -1.77 -18.53
C CYS A 20 6.78 -1.25 -18.91
N GLY A 21 5.80 -2.13 -19.11
CA GLY A 21 4.46 -1.80 -19.61
C GLY A 21 3.61 -0.94 -18.66
N PHE A 22 4.22 0.03 -17.99
CA PHE A 22 3.55 1.00 -17.16
C PHE A 22 2.92 2.03 -18.08
N GLY A 23 1.61 1.88 -18.29
CA GLY A 23 0.78 2.99 -18.74
C GLY A 23 1.08 4.23 -17.90
N LYS A 24 0.86 5.43 -18.45
CA LYS A 24 0.96 6.65 -17.64
C LYS A 24 0.15 6.43 -16.35
N PRO A 25 0.72 6.72 -15.16
CA PRO A 25 -0.04 6.56 -13.93
C PRO A 25 -1.32 7.38 -14.07
N THR A 26 -2.46 6.70 -13.92
CA THR A 26 -3.76 7.33 -14.00
C THR A 26 -3.85 8.28 -12.82
N ARG A 27 -3.90 9.58 -13.07
CA ARG A 27 -4.02 10.60 -12.02
C ARG A 27 -5.47 11.01 -11.90
N MET A 28 -5.95 11.23 -10.69
CA MET A 28 -7.31 11.72 -10.47
C MET A 28 -7.52 13.11 -11.11
N SER A 29 -8.65 13.25 -11.80
CA SER A 29 -9.10 14.55 -12.33
C SER A 29 -9.75 15.41 -11.23
N ASP A 30 -9.81 16.73 -11.43
CA ASP A 30 -10.48 17.64 -10.49
C ASP A 30 -11.96 17.30 -10.31
N ASN A 31 -12.62 16.92 -11.40
CA ASN A 31 -14.03 16.51 -11.37
C ASN A 31 -14.24 15.27 -10.51
N GLU A 32 -13.32 14.31 -10.60
CA GLU A 32 -13.38 13.09 -9.81
C GLU A 32 -13.12 13.37 -8.32
N ILE A 33 -12.14 14.21 -8.01
CA ILE A 33 -11.86 14.63 -6.63
C ILE A 33 -13.10 15.33 -6.03
N ASN A 34 -13.72 16.25 -6.78
CA ASN A 34 -14.91 16.94 -6.31
C ASN A 34 -16.09 15.98 -6.11
N HIS A 35 -16.29 15.05 -7.05
CA HIS A 35 -17.31 14.02 -6.92
C HIS A 35 -17.10 13.14 -5.67
N ASP A 36 -15.86 12.71 -5.42
CA ASP A 36 -15.52 11.91 -4.24
C ASP A 36 -15.77 12.70 -2.94
N LYS A 37 -15.44 14.00 -2.91
CA LYS A 37 -15.70 14.87 -1.76
C LYS A 37 -17.19 15.03 -1.49
N GLU A 38 -17.99 15.24 -2.54
CA GLU A 38 -19.45 15.33 -2.43
C GLU A 38 -20.05 14.02 -1.91
N LEU A 39 -19.60 12.89 -2.46
CA LEU A 39 -20.02 11.56 -2.02
C LEU A 39 -19.65 11.32 -0.56
N TYR A 40 -18.41 11.61 -0.17
CA TYR A 40 -17.95 11.50 1.20
C TYR A 40 -18.80 12.35 2.16
N THR A 41 -19.01 13.62 1.82
CA THR A 41 -19.79 14.55 2.64
C THR A 41 -21.22 14.06 2.83
N LYS A 42 -21.82 13.47 1.79
CA LYS A 42 -23.17 12.87 1.85
C LYS A 42 -23.23 11.62 2.73
N LEU A 43 -22.18 10.79 2.72
CA LEU A 43 -22.14 9.54 3.47
C LEU A 43 -21.66 9.72 4.92
N ASN A 44 -20.94 10.80 5.20
CA ASN A 44 -20.42 11.08 6.52
C ASN A 44 -21.55 11.49 7.47
N ASN A 45 -21.71 10.72 8.55
CA ASN A 45 -22.66 11.01 9.61
C ASN A 45 -21.98 11.49 10.91
N ASP A 46 -20.66 11.68 10.89
CA ASP A 46 -19.88 12.07 12.08
C ASP A 46 -19.15 13.41 11.85
N PRO A 47 -19.45 14.45 12.66
CA PRO A 47 -18.85 15.77 12.48
C PRO A 47 -17.33 15.79 12.73
N ARG A 48 -16.75 14.79 13.40
CA ARG A 48 -15.29 14.69 13.60
C ARG A 48 -14.53 14.43 12.31
N PHE A 49 -15.22 13.91 11.30
CA PHE A 49 -14.65 13.50 10.02
C PHE A 49 -15.05 14.44 8.88
N GLU A 50 -15.51 15.66 9.19
CA GLU A 50 -15.81 16.67 8.16
C GLU A 50 -14.57 17.05 7.34
N ILE A 51 -14.71 17.16 6.02
CA ILE A 51 -13.64 17.66 5.15
C ILE A 51 -13.54 19.17 5.35
N ARG A 52 -12.34 19.63 5.70
CA ARG A 52 -12.02 21.06 5.82
C ARG A 52 -11.00 21.42 4.76
N SER A 53 -11.34 22.39 3.92
CA SER A 53 -10.49 22.80 2.80
C SER A 53 -9.12 23.29 3.24
N GLU A 54 -9.00 23.85 4.46
CA GLU A 54 -7.73 24.29 5.04
C GLU A 54 -6.73 23.15 5.31
N TYR A 55 -7.19 21.90 5.41
CA TYR A 55 -6.36 20.73 5.71
C TYR A 55 -6.21 19.78 4.52
N GLU A 56 -6.62 20.21 3.33
CA GLU A 56 -6.55 19.36 2.15
C GLU A 56 -5.12 19.17 1.66
N TRP A 57 -4.68 17.91 1.65
CA TRP A 57 -3.47 17.47 0.98
C TRP A 57 -3.81 16.30 0.05
N ILE A 58 -4.22 16.62 -1.19
CA ILE A 58 -4.76 15.62 -2.12
C ILE A 58 -3.62 14.89 -2.84
N CYS A 59 -3.52 13.57 -2.59
CA CYS A 59 -2.70 12.70 -3.41
C CYS A 59 -3.50 12.19 -4.62
N ARG A 60 -3.07 12.54 -5.84
CA ARG A 60 -3.78 12.21 -7.09
C ARG A 60 -3.38 10.89 -7.71
N ASP A 61 -2.27 10.33 -7.26
CA ASP A 61 -1.57 9.25 -7.95
C ASP A 61 -1.87 7.88 -7.31
N ASP A 62 -2.30 7.89 -6.05
CA ASP A 62 -2.42 6.66 -5.26
C ASP A 62 -3.77 5.94 -5.43
N LYS A 63 -4.84 6.64 -5.84
CA LYS A 63 -6.19 6.03 -5.92
C LYS A 63 -6.25 4.82 -6.84
N TYR A 64 -5.43 4.83 -7.89
CA TYR A 64 -5.35 3.76 -8.89
C TYR A 64 -4.10 2.89 -8.74
N ALA A 65 -3.31 3.09 -7.69
CA ALA A 65 -2.12 2.30 -7.44
C ALA A 65 -2.51 0.89 -7.00
N GLU A 66 -2.02 -0.12 -7.72
CA GLU A 66 -2.19 -1.52 -7.35
C GLU A 66 -1.39 -1.83 -6.07
N ASN A 67 -1.99 -2.67 -5.21
CA ASN A 67 -1.27 -3.21 -4.07
C ASN A 67 -0.17 -4.15 -4.56
N GLY A 68 1.10 -3.78 -4.35
CA GLY A 68 2.26 -4.57 -4.76
C GLY A 68 3.15 -3.90 -5.83
N SER A 69 2.76 -2.75 -6.38
CA SER A 69 3.59 -1.99 -7.31
C SER A 69 4.78 -1.33 -6.60
N ILE A 70 5.95 -1.95 -6.70
CA ILE A 70 7.22 -1.45 -6.12
C ILE A 70 7.75 -0.32 -7.02
N MET A 71 7.30 0.93 -6.82
CA MET A 71 7.75 2.03 -7.68
C MET A 71 8.13 3.34 -6.99
N ASP A 72 8.36 3.37 -5.67
CA ASP A 72 8.92 4.58 -5.06
C ASP A 72 9.92 4.31 -3.92
N SER A 73 11.14 4.82 -4.08
CA SER A 73 12.22 4.70 -3.10
C SER A 73 11.94 5.47 -1.80
N SER A 74 11.07 6.48 -1.85
CA SER A 74 10.60 7.24 -0.70
C SER A 74 9.76 6.38 0.25
N TYR A 75 8.83 5.58 -0.28
CA TYR A 75 8.02 4.65 0.52
C TYR A 75 8.86 3.57 1.17
N PHE A 76 9.88 3.05 0.49
CA PHE A 76 10.80 2.07 1.09
C PHE A 76 11.48 2.60 2.37
N ILE A 77 11.94 3.86 2.37
CA ILE A 77 12.54 4.47 3.57
C ILE A 77 11.49 4.67 4.67
N GLN A 78 10.26 5.04 4.32
CA GLN A 78 9.15 5.18 5.27
C GLN A 78 8.79 3.84 5.91
N ASP A 79 8.72 2.77 5.11
CA ASP A 79 8.43 1.41 5.57
C ASP A 79 9.48 0.95 6.58
N ILE A 80 10.76 1.17 6.29
CA ILE A 80 11.85 0.86 7.24
C ILE A 80 11.71 1.70 8.51
N TRP A 81 11.48 3.01 8.37
CA TRP A 81 11.35 3.91 9.52
C TRP A 81 10.19 3.49 10.43
N GLY A 82 9.02 3.20 9.85
CA GLY A 82 7.85 2.71 10.57
C GLY A 82 8.10 1.35 11.22
N ALA A 83 8.74 0.42 10.50
CA ALA A 83 8.96 -0.94 11.00
C ALA A 83 9.89 -0.93 12.21
N ARG A 84 10.91 -0.06 12.20
CA ARG A 84 11.77 0.19 13.36
C ARG A 84 10.97 0.68 14.56
N LYS A 85 9.98 1.56 14.37
CA LYS A 85 9.13 2.03 15.48
C LYS A 85 8.28 0.91 16.05
N VAL A 86 7.67 0.08 15.20
CA VAL A 86 6.87 -1.07 15.66
C VAL A 86 7.75 -2.07 16.41
N PHE A 87 8.94 -2.40 15.87
CA PHE A 87 9.89 -3.31 16.51
C PHE A 87 10.32 -2.85 17.91
N LEU A 88 10.58 -1.55 18.08
CA LEU A 88 10.99 -1.00 19.39
C LEU A 88 9.85 -1.02 20.41
N ASN A 89 8.62 -0.77 19.97
CA ASN A 89 7.46 -0.70 20.88
C ASN A 89 6.79 -2.07 21.14
N LYS A 90 7.02 -3.07 20.29
CA LYS A 90 6.51 -4.45 20.41
C LYS A 90 5.02 -4.53 20.78
N PRO A 91 4.12 -3.88 20.01
CA PRO A 91 2.70 -3.96 20.32
C PRO A 91 2.19 -5.40 20.24
N LYS A 92 1.24 -5.77 21.11
CA LYS A 92 0.66 -7.12 21.12
C LYS A 92 0.00 -7.48 19.78
N ILE A 93 -0.60 -6.49 19.12
CA ILE A 93 -1.21 -6.53 17.78
C ILE A 93 -1.00 -5.16 17.17
N HIS A 94 -0.53 -5.09 15.93
CA HIS A 94 -0.46 -3.88 15.13
C HIS A 94 -1.66 -3.84 14.19
N TYR A 95 -2.42 -2.75 14.20
CA TYR A 95 -3.50 -2.52 13.25
C TYR A 95 -2.98 -1.58 12.18
N ASP A 96 -2.97 -2.05 10.93
CA ASP A 96 -2.50 -1.31 9.77
C ASP A 96 -3.66 -1.02 8.83
N VAL A 97 -3.66 0.18 8.24
CA VAL A 97 -4.68 0.60 7.29
C VAL A 97 -3.99 0.97 5.97
N GLY A 98 -4.20 0.13 4.95
CA GLY A 98 -3.81 0.42 3.57
C GLY A 98 -2.31 0.32 3.24
N SER A 99 -1.45 -0.16 4.14
CA SER A 99 -0.04 -0.36 3.77
C SER A 99 0.12 -1.52 2.80
N LEU A 100 1.13 -1.41 1.93
CA LEU A 100 1.44 -2.45 0.95
C LEU A 100 1.91 -3.74 1.62
N VAL A 101 1.36 -4.87 1.20
CA VAL A 101 1.71 -6.19 1.75
C VAL A 101 3.19 -6.52 1.53
N VAL A 102 3.71 -6.22 0.33
CA VAL A 102 5.11 -6.48 -0.05
C VAL A 102 6.11 -5.45 0.51
N GLY A 103 5.63 -4.36 1.11
CA GLY A 103 6.46 -3.30 1.69
C GLY A 103 6.46 -3.39 3.22
N PHE A 104 5.88 -2.38 3.85
CA PHE A 104 5.79 -2.24 5.30
C PHE A 104 5.33 -3.53 6.02
N ILE A 105 4.28 -4.18 5.53
CA ILE A 105 3.72 -5.38 6.18
C ILE A 105 4.73 -6.52 6.16
N ALA A 106 5.44 -6.75 5.05
CA ALA A 106 6.49 -7.77 4.95
C ALA A 106 7.60 -7.54 6.00
N HIS A 107 7.98 -6.28 6.24
CA HIS A 107 8.93 -5.96 7.31
C HIS A 107 8.39 -6.35 8.69
N LEU A 108 7.13 -6.03 8.99
CA LEU A 108 6.52 -6.43 10.27
C LEU A 108 6.45 -7.95 10.45
N LEU A 109 6.04 -8.67 9.40
CA LEU A 109 5.94 -10.13 9.43
C LEU A 109 7.31 -10.80 9.64
N SER A 110 8.37 -10.27 9.01
CA SER A 110 9.73 -10.79 9.21
C SER A 110 10.25 -10.64 10.65
N MET A 111 9.68 -9.72 11.41
CA MET A 111 9.97 -9.51 12.83
C MET A 111 8.98 -10.24 13.75
N ASN A 112 8.15 -11.13 13.19
CA ASN A 112 7.12 -11.89 13.91
C ASN A 112 6.08 -11.01 14.62
N GLN A 113 5.86 -9.78 14.13
CA GLN A 113 4.81 -8.90 14.64
C GLN A 113 3.45 -9.39 14.16
N ARG A 114 2.47 -9.47 15.07
CA ARG A 114 1.08 -9.77 14.71
C ARG A 114 0.42 -8.54 14.11
N VAL A 115 -0.22 -8.68 12.94
CA VAL A 115 -0.78 -7.57 12.17
C VAL A 115 -2.23 -7.86 11.77
N VAL A 116 -3.09 -6.86 11.91
CA VAL A 116 -4.42 -6.82 11.29
C VAL A 116 -4.37 -5.77 10.20
N LEU A 117 -4.43 -6.22 8.94
CA LEU A 117 -4.42 -5.34 7.77
C LEU A 117 -5.86 -5.04 7.34
N ILE A 118 -6.18 -3.76 7.23
CA ILE A 118 -7.46 -3.25 6.73
C ILE A 118 -7.15 -2.52 5.42
N ASP A 119 -7.60 -3.06 4.28
CA ASP A 119 -7.37 -2.44 2.98
C ASP A 119 -8.68 -2.42 2.16
N VAL A 120 -8.96 -1.27 1.55
CA VAL A 120 -10.12 -1.08 0.67
C VAL A 120 -9.84 -1.59 -0.74
N ARG A 121 -8.56 -1.72 -1.12
CA ARG A 121 -8.14 -2.24 -2.42
C ARG A 121 -8.38 -3.74 -2.46
N ALA A 122 -8.82 -4.22 -3.61
CA ALA A 122 -8.90 -5.66 -3.85
C ALA A 122 -7.51 -6.29 -3.71
N MET A 123 -7.40 -7.34 -2.91
CA MET A 123 -6.20 -8.16 -2.85
C MET A 123 -6.36 -9.35 -3.77
N ASN A 124 -5.45 -9.48 -4.74
CA ASN A 124 -5.35 -10.68 -5.56
C ASN A 124 -4.74 -11.78 -4.67
N ASN A 125 -5.49 -12.86 -4.44
CA ASN A 125 -5.16 -13.92 -3.49
C ASN A 125 -4.09 -14.91 -3.98
N ASP A 126 -3.22 -14.51 -4.91
CA ASP A 126 -2.12 -15.37 -5.39
C ASP A 126 -1.07 -15.67 -4.30
N PHE A 127 -1.22 -15.05 -3.12
CA PHE A 127 -0.45 -15.35 -1.91
C PHE A 127 -0.89 -16.62 -1.18
N ASP A 128 -2.02 -17.23 -1.58
CA ASP A 128 -2.52 -18.50 -1.04
C ASP A 128 -1.68 -19.68 -1.53
N THR A 129 -0.42 -19.68 -1.13
CA THR A 129 0.58 -20.69 -1.47
C THR A 129 0.68 -21.72 -0.35
N ASP A 130 1.02 -22.96 -0.70
CA ASP A 130 1.27 -24.03 0.27
C ASP A 130 2.33 -23.63 1.32
N PHE A 131 3.25 -22.73 0.95
CA PHE A 131 4.24 -22.16 1.87
C PHE A 131 3.57 -21.36 2.99
N ILE A 132 2.60 -20.49 2.69
CA ILE A 132 1.85 -19.77 3.72
C ILE A 132 0.89 -20.73 4.42
N ASN A 133 0.27 -21.67 3.71
CA ASN A 133 -0.73 -22.58 4.28
C ASN A 133 -0.22 -23.61 5.27
N ASN A 134 0.99 -24.12 5.07
CA ASN A 134 1.57 -25.11 5.98
C ASN A 134 2.16 -24.49 7.26
N TYR A 135 2.30 -23.15 7.33
CA TYR A 135 2.73 -22.41 8.53
C TYR A 135 1.55 -21.73 9.27
N ARG A 136 0.30 -21.99 8.88
CA ARG A 136 -0.88 -21.27 9.37
C ARG A 136 -1.41 -21.77 10.71
N HIS A 137 -1.17 -20.95 11.73
CA HIS A 137 -2.06 -20.77 12.88
C HIS A 137 -2.56 -19.31 12.96
N GLY A 138 -3.30 -18.82 11.94
CA GLY A 138 -4.04 -17.55 12.13
C GLY A 138 -4.37 -16.65 10.95
N LEU A 139 -4.41 -17.13 9.71
CA LEU A 139 -4.93 -16.35 8.59
C LEU A 139 -6.37 -16.81 8.28
N SER A 140 -7.37 -15.98 8.59
CA SER A 140 -8.77 -16.21 8.23
C SER A 140 -9.29 -15.05 7.38
N ASN A 141 -9.80 -15.38 6.19
CA ASN A 141 -10.46 -14.45 5.29
C ASN A 141 -11.97 -14.45 5.57
N THR A 142 -12.51 -13.37 6.12
CA THR A 142 -13.96 -13.14 6.21
C THR A 142 -14.38 -12.36 4.98
N GLY A 143 -14.87 -13.06 3.96
CA GLY A 143 -15.17 -12.48 2.65
C GLY A 143 -16.07 -11.24 2.70
N GLY A 144 -15.78 -10.29 1.80
CA GLY A 144 -16.54 -9.05 1.58
C GLY A 144 -15.89 -7.83 2.24
N GLY A 145 -15.05 -7.11 1.49
CA GLY A 145 -14.22 -6.01 1.98
C GLY A 145 -12.91 -6.53 2.60
N GLY A 146 -11.76 -6.10 2.08
CA GLY A 146 -10.44 -6.69 2.38
C GLY A 146 -9.97 -6.50 3.81
N VAL A 147 -10.44 -7.33 4.73
CA VAL A 147 -9.84 -7.50 6.06
C VAL A 147 -8.99 -8.77 6.02
N LEU A 148 -7.66 -8.62 6.04
CA LEU A 148 -6.72 -9.73 6.13
C LEU A 148 -6.06 -9.70 7.51
N ALA A 149 -6.52 -10.59 8.39
CA ALA A 149 -5.85 -10.82 9.66
C ALA A 149 -4.67 -11.77 9.45
N ILE A 150 -3.43 -11.28 9.62
CA ILE A 150 -2.20 -12.09 9.50
C ILE A 150 -1.61 -12.31 10.90
N SER A 151 -1.82 -13.51 11.45
CA SER A 151 -1.31 -13.92 12.75
C SER A 151 -0.30 -15.07 12.61
N ASN A 152 0.97 -14.79 12.92
CA ASN A 152 1.95 -15.84 13.22
C ASN A 152 1.78 -16.24 14.70
N GLN A 153 1.17 -17.38 14.97
CA GLN A 153 1.37 -18.05 16.26
C GLN A 153 2.65 -18.89 16.15
N MET A 154 3.63 -18.64 17.02
CA MET A 154 4.72 -19.59 17.23
C MET A 154 4.12 -20.90 17.78
N PRO A 155 4.58 -22.08 17.32
CA PRO A 155 4.23 -23.32 17.98
C PRO A 155 4.72 -23.25 19.45
N PRO A 156 3.96 -23.80 20.40
CA PRO A 156 4.39 -23.85 21.79
C PRO A 156 5.69 -24.65 21.89
N THR A 157 6.68 -24.07 22.59
CA THR A 157 7.91 -24.74 23.01
C THR A 157 7.65 -25.78 24.09
#